data_AF-Q5BXE3-F1
#
_entry.id   AF-Q5BXE3-F1
#
_cell.length_a   1.000
_cell.length_b   1.000
_cell.length_c   1.000
_cell.angle_alpha   90.00
_cell.angle_beta   90.00
_cell.angle_gamma   90.00
#
_symmetry.space_group_name_H-M   'P 1'
#
loop_
_entity.id
_entity.type
_entity.pdbx_description
1 polymer ?
#
loop_
_entity_poly.entity_id
_entity_poly.type
_entity_poly.pdbx_seq_one_letter_code
_entity_poly.pdbx_strand_id
1 'polypeptide(L)'
;LERRSTLEMYADFLAHADLWAVIPKSQTPRDRMVACLRWYLSAFHAGRRSSVAKKPYNPTLGEIFRCYWPLSTETGSDSINTSEKPQDTLCNSGPVPWAPKNSVVFLAEQVSHHPPISAFYAEHVSNRIAVDGHLWTKSKFLGLSIAVEMVGSAVISLLNHDEEYVVTFPCGYGRNILTVPWIELGGKTSIT
;
A
#
# COMPACT_ATOMS: atom_id res chain seq x y z
N LEU A 1 19.18 1.87 -10.95
CA LEU A 1 17.89 2.47 -10.56
C LEU A 1 16.77 1.57 -11.04
N GLU A 2 15.68 1.51 -10.29
CA GLU A 2 14.42 0.89 -10.74
C GLU A 2 13.73 1.80 -11.76
N ARG A 3 12.76 1.28 -12.52
CA ARG A 3 11.96 2.09 -13.48
C ARG A 3 10.78 2.82 -12.83
N ARG A 4 10.58 2.66 -11.52
CA ARG A 4 9.44 3.16 -10.74
C ARG A 4 9.90 4.25 -9.77
N SER A 5 9.04 5.22 -9.49
CA SER A 5 9.28 6.20 -8.43
C SER A 5 8.89 5.64 -7.07
N THR A 6 9.29 6.32 -5.99
CA THR A 6 8.94 5.89 -4.63
C THR A 6 7.41 5.87 -4.41
N LEU A 7 6.66 6.74 -5.10
CA LEU A 7 5.19 6.78 -5.03
C LEU A 7 4.56 5.49 -5.57
N GLU A 8 5.05 5.02 -6.72
CA GLU A 8 4.60 3.76 -7.31
C GLU A 8 5.03 2.56 -6.47
N MET A 9 6.19 2.61 -5.81
CA MET A 9 6.63 1.58 -4.87
C MET A 9 5.70 1.46 -3.65
N TYR A 10 5.09 2.56 -3.17
CA TYR A 10 4.14 2.50 -2.06
C TYR A 10 2.82 1.81 -2.43
N ALA A 11 2.46 1.81 -3.71
CA ALA A 11 1.34 1.01 -4.21
C ALA A 11 1.57 -0.50 -3.99
N ASP A 12 2.83 -0.97 -3.89
CA ASP A 12 3.14 -2.38 -3.63
C ASP A 12 2.64 -2.85 -2.24
N PHE A 13 2.39 -1.94 -1.28
CA PHE A 13 1.75 -2.28 -0.01
C PHE A 13 0.33 -2.86 -0.20
N LEU A 14 -0.32 -2.55 -1.32
CA LEU A 14 -1.63 -3.05 -1.72
C LEU A 14 -1.55 -4.08 -2.86
N ALA A 15 -0.41 -4.74 -3.05
CA ALA A 15 -0.32 -5.83 -4.02
C ALA A 15 -1.32 -6.97 -3.77
N HIS A 16 -1.71 -7.16 -2.50
CA HIS A 16 -2.81 -8.02 -2.07
C HIS A 16 -4.01 -7.17 -1.60
N ALA A 17 -4.50 -6.30 -2.49
CA ALA A 17 -5.65 -5.44 -2.26
C ALA A 17 -6.93 -6.23 -1.87
N ASP A 18 -7.03 -7.48 -2.32
CA ASP A 18 -8.08 -8.44 -1.95
C ASP A 18 -8.06 -8.76 -0.44
N LEU A 19 -6.88 -9.04 0.13
CA LEU A 19 -6.72 -9.31 1.56
C LEU A 19 -7.04 -8.08 2.42
N TRP A 20 -6.66 -6.90 1.94
CA TRP A 20 -6.95 -5.64 2.63
C TRP A 20 -8.45 -5.32 2.63
N ALA A 21 -9.09 -5.42 1.45
CA ALA A 21 -10.48 -5.04 1.29
C ALA A 21 -11.44 -5.89 2.13
N VAL A 22 -11.09 -7.12 2.50
CA VAL A 22 -11.95 -8.01 3.30
C VAL A 22 -11.81 -7.83 4.81
N ILE A 23 -10.86 -7.02 5.30
CA ILE A 23 -10.67 -6.78 6.75
C ILE A 23 -12.00 -6.40 7.45
N PRO A 24 -12.80 -5.44 6.95
CA PRO A 24 -14.05 -5.04 7.60
C PRO A 24 -15.13 -6.13 7.64
N LYS A 25 -15.00 -7.18 6.82
CA LYS A 25 -15.98 -8.27 6.73
C LYS A 25 -15.84 -9.27 7.89
N SER A 26 -14.76 -9.22 8.66
CA SER A 26 -14.56 -10.12 9.80
C SER A 26 -15.45 -9.70 10.98
N GLN A 27 -16.12 -10.67 11.60
CA GLN A 27 -17.20 -10.42 12.56
C GLN A 27 -16.69 -9.86 13.90
N THR A 28 -15.62 -10.45 14.45
CA THR A 28 -15.08 -10.05 15.75
C THR A 28 -13.91 -9.08 15.61
N PRO A 29 -13.67 -8.17 16.58
CA PRO A 29 -12.50 -7.30 16.57
C PRO A 29 -11.18 -8.07 16.50
N ARG A 30 -11.13 -9.24 17.15
CA ARG A 30 -9.97 -10.14 17.10
C ARG A 30 -9.71 -10.65 15.68
N ASP A 31 -10.74 -11.07 14.97
CA ASP A 31 -10.60 -11.59 13.61
C ASP A 31 -10.22 -10.48 12.63
N ARG A 32 -10.75 -9.26 12.82
CA ARG A 32 -10.32 -8.07 12.06
C ARG A 32 -8.85 -7.74 12.28
N MET A 33 -8.37 -7.79 13.53
CA MET A 33 -6.95 -7.64 13.83
C MET A 33 -6.09 -8.73 13.16
N VAL A 34 -6.54 -9.99 13.17
CA VAL A 34 -5.84 -11.09 12.48
C VAL A 34 -5.83 -10.89 10.96
N ALA A 35 -6.93 -10.40 10.37
CA ALA A 35 -7.01 -10.07 8.96
C ALA A 35 -6.08 -8.90 8.59
N CYS A 36 -6.04 -7.86 9.43
CA CYS A 36 -5.12 -6.73 9.28
C CYS A 36 -3.67 -7.20 9.34
N LEU A 37 -3.31 -8.06 10.31
CA LEU A 37 -1.98 -8.65 10.41
C LEU A 37 -1.64 -9.50 9.18
N ARG A 38 -2.58 -10.30 8.67
CA ARG A 38 -2.38 -11.11 7.45
C ARG A 38 -2.07 -10.23 6.25
N TRP A 39 -2.84 -9.17 6.02
CA TRP A 39 -2.56 -8.21 4.95
C TRP A 39 -1.19 -7.55 5.16
N TYR A 40 -0.92 -7.05 6.36
CA TYR A 40 0.31 -6.34 6.69
C TYR A 40 1.56 -7.18 6.40
N LEU A 41 1.56 -8.46 6.77
CA LEU A 41 2.69 -9.36 6.48
C LEU A 41 2.84 -9.65 4.98
N SER A 42 1.76 -9.59 4.19
CA SER A 42 1.79 -9.76 2.73
C SER A 42 2.34 -8.52 1.99
N ALA A 43 2.23 -7.33 2.60
CA ALA A 43 2.55 -6.04 1.96
C ALA A 43 4.05 -5.88 1.60
N PHE A 44 4.96 -6.61 2.25
CA PHE A 44 6.41 -6.44 2.08
C PHE A 44 7.05 -7.43 1.09
N HIS A 45 6.28 -8.37 0.55
CA HIS A 45 6.76 -9.36 -0.41
C HIS A 45 6.77 -8.81 -1.85
N ALA A 46 5.77 -8.01 -2.22
CA ALA A 46 5.47 -7.71 -3.62
C ALA A 46 6.45 -6.75 -4.31
N GLY A 47 7.21 -5.97 -3.54
CA GLY A 47 8.11 -4.94 -4.08
C GLY A 47 9.32 -5.45 -4.85
N ARG A 48 9.53 -6.77 -5.03
CA ARG A 48 10.74 -7.30 -5.68
C ARG A 48 10.50 -8.47 -6.62
N ARG A 49 10.42 -8.14 -7.91
CA ARG A 49 10.47 -9.13 -9.00
C ARG A 49 11.90 -9.56 -9.37
N SER A 50 12.94 -8.88 -8.89
CA SER A 50 14.35 -9.20 -9.20
C SER A 50 15.20 -9.44 -7.96
N SER A 51 16.16 -10.36 -8.07
CA SER A 51 17.17 -10.66 -7.05
C SER A 51 18.12 -9.50 -6.74
N VAL A 52 18.25 -8.54 -7.66
CA VAL A 52 19.12 -7.36 -7.49
C VAL A 52 18.33 -6.21 -6.89
N ALA A 53 18.81 -5.74 -5.73
CA ALA A 53 18.35 -4.53 -5.06
C ALA A 53 18.54 -3.30 -5.97
N LYS A 54 17.45 -2.63 -6.37
CA LYS A 54 17.50 -1.37 -7.11
C LYS A 54 16.77 -0.30 -6.32
N LYS A 55 17.38 0.90 -6.25
CA LYS A 55 16.75 2.07 -5.63
C LYS A 55 15.69 2.66 -6.58
N PRO A 56 14.48 3.00 -6.10
CA PRO A 56 13.47 3.72 -6.88
C PRO A 56 13.92 5.17 -7.17
N TYR A 57 13.26 5.81 -8.13
CA TYR A 57 13.44 7.24 -8.36
C TYR A 57 12.92 8.04 -7.16
N ASN A 58 13.64 9.09 -6.79
CA ASN A 58 13.19 10.06 -5.82
C ASN A 58 12.16 10.98 -6.51
N PRO A 59 10.90 10.99 -6.08
CA PRO A 59 9.87 11.80 -6.73
C PRO A 59 10.18 13.29 -6.63
N THR A 60 9.69 14.07 -7.60
CA THR A 60 9.74 15.53 -7.56
C THR A 60 8.63 16.09 -6.65
N LEU A 61 8.80 17.29 -6.09
CA LEU A 61 7.76 17.91 -5.26
C LEU A 61 6.44 18.09 -6.04
N GLY A 62 5.32 17.63 -5.48
CA GLY A 62 4.01 17.65 -6.13
C GLY A 62 3.82 16.55 -7.20
N GLU A 63 4.78 15.63 -7.37
CA GLU A 63 4.56 14.44 -8.19
C GLU A 63 3.43 13.61 -7.59
N ILE A 64 2.53 13.12 -8.44
CA ILE A 64 1.36 12.32 -8.04
C ILE A 64 1.37 11.00 -8.80
N PHE A 65 1.12 9.90 -8.08
CA PHE A 65 0.86 8.58 -8.63
C PHE A 65 -0.56 8.12 -8.27
N ARG A 66 -1.26 7.51 -9.23
CA ARG A 66 -2.63 6.98 -9.06
C ARG A 66 -2.74 5.61 -9.71
N CYS A 67 -3.36 4.64 -9.02
CA CYS A 67 -3.68 3.34 -9.57
C CYS A 67 -4.93 2.73 -8.90
N TYR A 68 -5.37 1.57 -9.38
CA TYR A 68 -6.47 0.82 -8.79
C TYR A 68 -6.32 -0.68 -9.02
N TRP A 69 -6.96 -1.47 -8.16
CA TRP A 69 -7.09 -2.93 -8.28
C TRP A 69 -8.58 -3.29 -8.33
N PRO A 70 -9.10 -3.73 -9.47
CA PRO A 70 -10.43 -4.31 -9.55
C PRO A 70 -10.50 -5.58 -8.72
N LEU A 71 -11.54 -5.71 -7.90
CA LEU A 71 -11.79 -6.92 -7.12
C LEU A 71 -12.82 -7.78 -7.83
N SER A 72 -12.56 -9.08 -7.93
CA SER A 72 -13.55 -10.05 -8.41
C SER A 72 -14.74 -10.06 -7.46
N THR A 73 -15.94 -9.85 -7.99
CA THR A 73 -17.16 -10.24 -7.30
C THR A 73 -17.19 -11.76 -7.28
N GLU A 74 -17.18 -12.40 -6.11
CA GLU A 74 -17.57 -13.80 -6.02
C GLU A 74 -19.04 -13.89 -6.44
N THR A 75 -19.27 -14.14 -7.73
CA THR A 75 -20.59 -14.54 -8.24
C THR A 75 -20.87 -15.93 -7.70
N GLY A 76 -21.57 -15.98 -6.57
CA GLY A 76 -22.62 -16.98 -6.40
C GLY A 76 -23.52 -16.94 -7.64
N SER A 77 -23.92 -18.12 -8.08
CA SER A 77 -24.67 -18.42 -9.29
C SER A 77 -26.03 -17.72 -9.38
N ASP A 78 -26.07 -16.42 -9.65
CA ASP A 78 -27.32 -15.72 -9.98
C ASP A 78 -27.18 -15.00 -11.32
N SER A 79 -27.77 -15.66 -12.32
CA SER A 79 -28.38 -15.12 -13.55
C SER A 79 -27.93 -13.72 -14.01
N ILE A 80 -27.28 -13.74 -15.18
CA ILE A 80 -27.10 -12.60 -16.09
C ILE A 80 -28.44 -11.87 -16.29
N ASN A 81 -28.56 -10.68 -15.71
CA ASN A 81 -29.39 -9.60 -16.24
C ASN A 81 -28.47 -8.46 -16.65
N THR A 82 -28.10 -8.49 -17.93
CA THR A 82 -27.45 -7.42 -18.70
C THR A 82 -28.30 -6.15 -18.71
N SER A 83 -27.82 -5.03 -18.14
CA SER A 83 -28.25 -3.64 -18.47
C SER A 83 -27.42 -2.51 -17.82
N GLU A 84 -26.24 -2.74 -17.24
CA GLU A 84 -25.42 -1.61 -16.73
C GLU A 84 -24.54 -1.04 -17.86
N LYS A 85 -24.69 0.25 -18.17
CA LYS A 85 -23.82 0.94 -19.13
C LYS A 85 -22.40 1.02 -18.55
N PRO A 86 -21.33 0.99 -19.36
CA PRO A 86 -19.95 1.03 -18.88
C PRO A 86 -19.60 2.24 -18.00
N GLN A 87 -20.36 3.34 -18.09
CA GLN A 87 -20.20 4.53 -17.25
C GLN A 87 -20.89 4.42 -15.89
N ASP A 88 -21.93 3.59 -15.74
CA ASP A 88 -22.63 3.39 -14.47
C ASP A 88 -21.84 2.49 -13.50
N THR A 89 -20.75 1.87 -13.98
CA THR A 89 -19.87 1.01 -13.18
C THR A 89 -18.65 1.74 -12.63
N LEU A 90 -18.44 3.02 -12.94
CA LEU A 90 -17.29 3.81 -12.48
C LEU A 90 -17.59 4.60 -11.19
N CYS A 91 -16.55 4.87 -10.40
CA CYS A 91 -16.63 5.73 -9.22
C CYS A 91 -16.11 7.15 -9.54
N ASN A 92 -16.95 7.99 -10.11
CA ASN A 92 -16.55 9.32 -10.62
C ASN A 92 -16.15 10.34 -9.52
N SER A 93 -16.46 10.07 -8.24
CA SER A 93 -16.20 11.00 -7.11
C SER A 93 -14.97 10.64 -6.27
N GLY A 94 -14.28 9.54 -6.58
CA GLY A 94 -13.11 9.08 -5.83
C GLY A 94 -11.78 9.70 -6.29
N PRO A 95 -10.65 9.39 -5.63
CA PRO A 95 -9.31 9.86 -5.99
C PRO A 95 -8.83 9.35 -7.36
N VAL A 96 -9.48 8.31 -7.87
CA VAL A 96 -9.25 7.71 -9.20
C VAL A 96 -10.60 7.60 -9.92
N PRO A 97 -11.08 8.69 -10.56
CA PRO A 97 -12.44 8.75 -11.14
C PRO A 97 -12.74 7.72 -12.23
N TRP A 98 -11.69 7.19 -12.87
CA TRP A 98 -11.78 6.17 -13.93
C TRP A 98 -11.71 4.73 -13.40
N ALA A 99 -11.67 4.53 -12.09
CA ALA A 99 -11.69 3.19 -11.51
C ALA A 99 -13.12 2.62 -11.46
N PRO A 100 -13.30 1.31 -11.72
CA PRO A 100 -14.57 0.63 -11.45
C PRO A 100 -14.98 0.72 -9.97
N LYS A 101 -16.28 0.77 -9.69
CA LYS A 101 -16.87 0.86 -8.34
C LYS A 101 -16.33 -0.20 -7.38
N ASN A 102 -16.15 -1.44 -7.83
CA ASN A 102 -15.60 -2.51 -7.00
C ASN A 102 -14.07 -2.60 -7.12
N SER A 103 -13.36 -1.51 -6.85
CA SER A 103 -11.90 -1.47 -6.88
C SER A 103 -11.34 -0.85 -5.61
N VAL A 104 -10.19 -1.35 -5.18
CA VAL A 104 -9.32 -0.58 -4.27
C VAL A 104 -8.63 0.49 -5.11
N VAL A 105 -8.74 1.75 -4.73
CA VAL A 105 -8.06 2.86 -5.41
C VAL A 105 -6.92 3.37 -4.53
N PHE A 106 -5.85 3.87 -5.16
CA PHE A 106 -4.67 4.37 -4.46
C PHE A 106 -4.17 5.67 -5.12
N LEU A 107 -3.74 6.58 -4.26
CA LEU A 107 -3.16 7.88 -4.57
C LEU A 107 -1.91 8.06 -3.70
N ALA A 108 -0.82 8.52 -4.30
CA ALA A 108 0.34 8.97 -3.55
C ALA A 108 0.85 10.28 -4.11
N GLU A 109 1.37 11.15 -3.25
CA GLU A 109 1.93 12.45 -3.60
C GLU A 109 3.23 12.70 -2.86
N GLN A 110 4.20 13.28 -3.55
CA GLN A 110 5.40 13.81 -2.89
C GLN A 110 5.12 15.18 -2.30
N VAL A 111 4.85 15.24 -1.00
CA VAL A 111 4.42 16.46 -0.29
C VAL A 111 5.57 17.33 0.22
N SER A 112 6.79 16.78 0.27
CA SER A 112 8.00 17.54 0.63
C SER A 112 9.23 16.98 -0.08
N HIS A 113 10.22 17.82 -0.41
CA HIS A 113 11.48 17.40 -1.03
C HIS A 113 12.68 17.44 -0.06
N HIS A 114 12.65 18.33 0.94
CA HIS A 114 13.70 18.49 1.94
C HIS A 114 13.09 18.64 3.35
N PRO A 115 12.85 17.53 4.09
CA PRO A 115 13.15 16.13 3.73
C PRO A 115 12.17 15.53 2.69
N PRO A 116 12.53 14.44 2.00
CA PRO A 116 11.68 13.84 0.96
C PRO A 116 10.55 13.01 1.58
N ILE A 117 9.40 13.66 1.85
CA ILE A 117 8.20 13.02 2.42
C ILE A 117 7.19 12.78 1.32
N SER A 118 6.68 11.55 1.24
CA SER A 118 5.51 11.23 0.42
C SER A 118 4.34 10.85 1.32
N ALA A 119 3.16 11.32 0.96
CA ALA A 119 1.89 10.90 1.54
C ALA A 119 1.19 9.94 0.58
N PHE A 120 0.37 9.05 1.10
CA PHE A 120 -0.48 8.18 0.30
C PHE A 120 -1.83 7.97 0.95
N TYR A 121 -2.80 7.63 0.12
CA TYR A 121 -4.17 7.35 0.47
C TYR A 121 -4.69 6.19 -0.38
N ALA A 122 -5.48 5.30 0.21
CA ALA A 122 -6.20 4.28 -0.51
C ALA A 122 -7.60 4.06 0.09
N GLU A 123 -8.56 3.68 -0.74
CA GLU A 123 -9.91 3.36 -0.26
C GLU A 123 -10.55 2.22 -1.05
N HIS A 124 -11.45 1.50 -0.39
CA HIS A 124 -12.46 0.67 -1.04
C HIS A 124 -13.84 1.10 -0.55
N VAL A 125 -14.50 1.91 -1.38
CA VAL A 125 -15.77 2.56 -1.02
C VAL A 125 -16.85 1.54 -0.62
N SER A 126 -16.97 0.42 -1.34
CA SER A 126 -17.99 -0.60 -1.09
C SER A 126 -17.82 -1.30 0.26
N ASN A 127 -16.59 -1.64 0.66
CA ASN A 127 -16.34 -2.26 1.98
C ASN A 127 -16.08 -1.23 3.09
N ARG A 128 -16.13 0.07 2.76
CA ARG A 128 -16.00 1.19 3.71
C ARG A 128 -14.73 1.10 4.56
N ILE A 129 -13.61 0.88 3.86
CA ILE A 129 -12.26 0.87 4.42
C ILE A 129 -11.40 1.89 3.69
N ALA A 130 -10.58 2.61 4.46
CA ALA A 130 -9.62 3.56 3.94
C ALA A 130 -8.28 3.40 4.67
N VAL A 131 -7.21 3.84 4.02
CA VAL A 131 -5.89 3.99 4.63
C VAL A 131 -5.28 5.31 4.20
N ASP A 132 -4.81 6.09 5.15
CA ASP A 132 -3.94 7.24 4.91
C ASP A 132 -2.59 6.99 5.56
N GLY A 133 -1.52 7.50 4.96
CA GLY A 133 -0.18 7.31 5.48
C GLY A 133 0.80 8.31 4.93
N HIS A 134 1.92 8.41 5.62
CA HIS A 134 3.06 9.18 5.13
C HIS A 134 4.33 8.43 5.47
N LEU A 135 5.33 8.58 4.61
CA LEU A 135 6.58 7.87 4.75
C LEU A 135 7.72 8.67 4.14
N TRP A 136 8.85 8.64 4.82
CA TRP A 136 10.12 9.07 4.27
C TRP A 136 11.23 8.15 4.76
N THR A 137 12.37 8.21 4.10
CA THR A 137 13.48 7.30 4.38
C THR A 137 14.68 8.04 4.94
N LYS A 138 15.22 7.52 6.04
CA LYS A 138 16.49 7.99 6.60
C LYS A 138 17.54 6.92 6.37
N SER A 139 18.48 7.19 5.46
CA SER A 139 19.56 6.26 5.12
C SER A 139 20.77 6.44 6.04
N LYS A 140 21.40 5.34 6.46
CA LYS A 140 22.68 5.31 7.21
C LYS A 140 23.64 4.35 6.50
N PHE A 141 24.86 4.81 6.23
CA PHE A 141 25.93 3.96 5.72
C PHE A 141 26.64 3.26 6.88
N LEU A 142 26.73 1.93 6.82
CA LEU A 142 27.27 1.07 7.88
C LEU A 142 28.45 0.22 7.35
N GLY A 143 29.28 0.80 6.47
CA GLY A 143 30.39 0.09 5.83
C GLY A 143 29.90 -0.82 4.70
N LEU A 144 29.86 -2.13 4.92
CA LEU A 144 29.38 -3.10 3.92
C LEU A 144 27.85 -3.17 3.81
N SER A 145 27.14 -2.37 4.60
CA SER A 145 25.67 -2.33 4.62
C SER A 145 25.14 -0.91 4.54
N ILE A 146 23.94 -0.75 4.01
CA ILE A 146 23.13 0.47 4.06
C ILE A 146 21.88 0.14 4.86
N ALA A 147 21.63 0.88 5.93
CA ALA A 147 20.36 0.82 6.65
C ALA A 147 19.44 1.93 6.14
N VAL A 148 18.18 1.57 5.87
CA VAL A 148 17.11 2.46 5.46
C VAL A 148 16.04 2.38 6.52
N GLU A 149 15.98 3.41 7.36
CA GLU A 149 14.94 3.57 8.36
C GLU A 149 13.70 4.16 7.68
N MET A 150 12.58 3.45 7.80
CA MET A 150 11.29 3.84 7.22
C MET A 150 10.54 4.65 8.27
N VAL A 151 10.59 5.99 8.15
CA VAL A 151 10.02 6.90 9.14
C VAL A 151 8.64 7.36 8.70
N GLY A 152 7.62 6.99 9.47
CA GLY A 152 6.24 7.31 9.20
C GLY A 152 5.31 6.21 9.71
N SER A 153 4.02 6.38 9.42
CA SER A 153 2.97 5.44 9.79
C SER A 153 1.82 5.53 8.79
N ALA A 154 0.92 4.54 8.86
CA ALA A 154 -0.37 4.61 8.20
C ALA A 154 -1.49 4.26 9.18
N VAL A 155 -2.66 4.84 8.95
CA VAL A 155 -3.88 4.60 9.72
C VAL A 155 -4.87 3.92 8.80
N ILE A 156 -5.35 2.74 9.20
CA ILE A 156 -6.36 1.98 8.47
C ILE A 156 -7.68 2.16 9.21
N SER A 157 -8.63 2.87 8.60
CA SER A 157 -9.94 3.14 9.20
C SER A 157 -11.00 2.20 8.64
N LEU A 158 -11.66 1.45 9.54
CA LEU A 158 -12.81 0.60 9.23
C LEU A 158 -14.10 1.35 9.56
N LEU A 159 -14.64 2.08 8.58
CA LEU A 159 -15.71 3.07 8.81
C LEU A 159 -17.04 2.44 9.29
N ASN A 160 -17.24 1.15 9.07
CA ASN A 160 -18.43 0.42 9.57
C ASN A 160 -18.33 0.01 11.03
N HIS A 161 -17.13 0.00 11.60
CA HIS A 161 -16.87 -0.47 12.96
C HIS A 161 -16.41 0.65 13.90
N ASP A 162 -16.16 1.85 13.37
CA ASP A 162 -15.53 2.96 14.10
C ASP A 162 -14.19 2.50 14.74
N GLU A 163 -13.41 1.74 13.95
CA GLU A 163 -12.15 1.15 14.36
C GLU A 163 -11.00 1.66 13.49
N GLU A 164 -9.86 1.91 14.12
CA GLU A 164 -8.64 2.33 13.43
C GLU A 164 -7.46 1.43 13.84
N TYR A 165 -6.60 1.11 12.87
CA TYR A 165 -5.33 0.41 13.12
C TYR A 165 -4.19 1.31 12.70
N VAL A 166 -3.28 1.60 13.63
CA VAL A 166 -2.05 2.34 13.34
C VAL A 166 -0.93 1.34 13.04
N VAL A 167 -0.38 1.40 11.83
CA VAL A 167 0.70 0.54 11.38
C VAL A 167 1.99 1.31 11.14
N THR A 168 3.11 0.74 11.57
CA THR A 168 4.45 1.25 11.27
C THR A 168 5.14 0.39 10.21
N PHE A 169 6.28 0.84 9.69
CA PHE A 169 7.00 0.12 8.63
C PHE A 169 8.33 -0.45 9.15
N PRO A 170 8.74 -1.65 8.71
CA PRO A 170 10.03 -2.22 9.09
C PRO A 170 11.17 -1.44 8.42
N CYS A 171 12.36 -1.46 9.02
CA CYS A 171 13.57 -0.96 8.39
C CYS A 171 14.04 -1.93 7.30
N GLY A 172 14.63 -1.40 6.24
CA GLY A 172 15.31 -2.19 5.21
C GLY A 172 16.83 -2.11 5.35
N TYR A 173 17.55 -3.22 5.17
CA TYR A 173 19.01 -3.25 5.18
C TYR A 173 19.52 -3.84 3.88
N GLY A 174 20.20 -3.03 3.07
CA GLY A 174 21.01 -3.52 1.95
C GLY A 174 22.33 -4.04 2.49
N ARG A 175 22.55 -5.35 2.42
CA ARG A 175 23.76 -6.04 2.89
C ARG A 175 24.70 -6.30 1.71
N ASN A 176 25.99 -6.46 1.98
CA ASN A 176 27.02 -6.83 1.00
C ASN A 176 27.02 -5.95 -0.26
N ILE A 177 26.90 -4.63 -0.07
CA ILE A 177 26.73 -3.66 -1.17
C ILE A 177 27.93 -3.58 -2.14
N LEU A 178 29.10 -4.09 -1.74
CA LEU A 178 30.31 -4.12 -2.56
C LEU A 178 30.52 -5.45 -3.31
N THR A 179 29.64 -6.45 -3.08
CA THR A 179 29.71 -7.76 -3.75
C THR A 179 28.37 -8.11 -4.39
N VAL A 180 27.63 -9.08 -3.84
CA VAL A 180 26.29 -9.46 -4.29
C VAL A 180 25.30 -8.94 -3.26
N PRO A 181 24.62 -7.81 -3.55
CA PRO A 181 23.74 -7.19 -2.58
C PRO A 181 22.49 -8.05 -2.38
N TRP A 182 22.07 -8.16 -1.12
CA TRP A 182 20.76 -8.70 -0.75
C TRP A 182 20.12 -7.76 0.27
N ILE A 183 18.81 -7.86 0.47
CA ILE A 183 18.10 -6.97 1.39
C ILE A 183 17.39 -7.78 2.46
N GLU A 184 17.51 -7.30 3.68
CA GLU A 184 16.90 -7.80 4.89
C GLU A 184 15.85 -6.80 5.39
N LEU A 185 14.71 -7.28 5.90
CA LEU A 185 13.81 -6.46 6.69
C LEU A 185 14.15 -6.67 8.16
N GLY A 186 14.17 -5.59 8.95
CA GLY A 186 14.47 -5.67 10.37
C GLY A 186 13.89 -4.52 11.17
N GLY A 187 14.30 -4.41 12.43
CA GLY A 187 13.71 -3.47 13.38
C GLY A 187 12.38 -3.96 13.96
N LYS A 188 11.75 -3.11 14.76
CA LYS A 188 10.43 -3.38 15.36
C LYS A 188 9.36 -2.69 14.53
N THR A 189 8.24 -3.39 14.32
CA THR A 189 7.01 -2.79 13.80
C THR A 189 5.86 -3.09 14.74
N SER A 190 4.79 -2.30 14.67
CA SER A 190 3.56 -2.45 15.43
C SER A 190 2.34 -2.30 14.54
N ILE A 191 1.29 -3.01 14.93
CA ILE A 191 -0.10 -2.78 14.56
C ILE A 191 -0.81 -2.59 15.89
N THR A 192 -1.40 -1.43 16.12
CA THR A 192 -2.12 -1.09 17.36
C THR A 192 -3.52 -0.62 17.05
#